data_AF-A0A511TDQ5-F1
#
_entry.id   AF-A0A511TDQ5-F1
#
_cell.length_a   1.000
_cell.length_b   1.000
_cell.length_c   1.000
_cell.angle_alpha   90.00
_cell.angle_beta   90.00
_cell.angle_gamma   90.00
#
_symmetry.space_group_name_H-M   'P 1'
#
loop_
_entity.id
_entity.type
_entity.pdbx_description
1 polymer ?
#
loop_
_entity_poly.entity_id
_entity_poly.type
_entity_poly.pdbx_seq_one_letter_code
_entity_poly.pdbx_strand_id
1 'polypeptide(L)'
;MKPLPTDRPVVWGDDEPSIPFIVAAAEVPLADFERRWGPAHQRDADGDGLGPIRYWGWCADCGFKFVVEFLEAQNLFQVLTREDELDHALAHLDWWRGEVVWRVDADKPRARDGWAVYRQDDTGNRHDVCVMTNRSHAECLARRLEARAHKQWYAVEARGTPPVPRARPREGWAVVRQDEHGNRAEVAVFSSETRARELARAYDAEPRHKQAYFVEHVPPKF
;
A
#
# COMPACT_ATOMS: atom_id res chain seq x y z
N MET A 1 15.44 13.07 -13.75
CA MET A 1 14.44 12.10 -13.25
C MET A 1 13.07 12.68 -13.55
N LYS A 2 12.33 12.11 -14.51
CA LYS A 2 10.91 12.44 -14.66
C LYS A 2 10.19 11.78 -13.47
N PRO A 3 9.25 12.46 -12.78
CA PRO A 3 8.37 11.76 -11.85
C PRO A 3 7.78 10.57 -12.62
N LEU A 4 7.82 9.39 -12.00
CA LEU A 4 7.25 8.18 -12.60
C LEU A 4 5.80 8.53 -12.98
N PRO A 5 5.29 8.11 -14.15
CA PRO A 5 3.86 8.20 -14.41
C PRO A 5 3.21 7.35 -13.32
N THR A 6 2.35 7.98 -12.57
CA THR A 6 1.73 7.35 -11.44
C THR A 6 0.28 7.17 -11.75
N ASP A 7 -0.08 5.94 -12.07
CA ASP A 7 -1.31 5.61 -12.77
C ASP A 7 -2.49 5.61 -11.79
N ARG A 8 -2.85 6.85 -11.41
CA ARG A 8 -4.09 7.35 -10.80
C ARG A 8 -4.03 7.59 -9.28
N PRO A 9 -4.45 8.79 -8.84
CA PRO A 9 -5.02 8.98 -7.50
C PRO A 9 -6.06 7.89 -7.25
N VAL A 10 -5.92 7.14 -6.16
CA VAL A 10 -7.04 6.34 -5.69
C VAL A 10 -7.97 7.28 -4.93
N VAL A 11 -9.23 7.35 -5.36
CA VAL A 11 -10.31 7.84 -4.50
C VAL A 11 -10.59 6.70 -3.54
N TRP A 12 -10.13 6.84 -2.30
CA TRP A 12 -10.36 5.85 -1.26
C TRP A 12 -11.83 5.95 -0.86
N GLY A 13 -12.62 4.96 -1.28
CA GLY A 13 -13.80 4.54 -0.50
C GLY A 13 -13.34 3.63 0.64
N ASP A 14 -14.11 2.59 0.98
CA ASP A 14 -13.70 1.53 1.93
C ASP A 14 -12.52 0.65 1.49
N ASP A 15 -11.90 0.99 0.36
CA ASP A 15 -10.60 0.45 -0.05
C ASP A 15 -9.45 1.04 0.77
N GLU A 16 -9.75 2.02 1.65
CA GLU A 16 -8.91 2.45 2.75
C GLU A 16 -8.37 1.18 3.40
N PRO A 17 -7.07 0.88 3.22
CA PRO A 17 -6.58 -0.35 3.79
C PRO A 17 -6.79 -0.15 5.29
N SER A 18 -7.20 -1.19 6.01
CA SER A 18 -7.21 -1.16 7.46
C SER A 18 -5.75 -1.07 7.91
N ILE A 19 -5.17 0.11 7.71
CA ILE A 19 -3.82 0.52 7.99
C ILE A 19 -3.97 1.23 9.32
N PRO A 20 -3.92 0.50 10.43
CA PRO A 20 -4.40 1.08 11.67
C PRO A 20 -3.32 1.95 12.31
N PHE A 21 -2.12 2.05 11.71
CA PHE A 21 -0.96 2.58 12.38
C PHE A 21 -0.07 3.41 11.45
N ILE A 22 0.31 4.58 11.96
CA ILE A 22 1.43 5.38 11.46
C ILE A 22 2.70 4.56 11.67
N VAL A 23 3.44 4.28 10.61
CA VAL A 23 4.66 3.46 10.66
C VAL A 23 5.94 4.26 10.47
N ALA A 24 5.84 5.47 9.92
CA ALA A 24 6.96 6.40 9.82
C ALA A 24 6.48 7.85 9.77
N ALA A 25 7.37 8.75 10.18
CA ALA A 25 7.19 10.18 10.00
C ALA A 25 8.41 10.79 9.31
N ALA A 26 8.18 11.78 8.46
CA ALA A 26 9.21 12.42 7.66
C ALA A 26 9.05 13.94 7.57
N GLU A 27 10.18 14.64 7.60
CA GLU A 27 10.28 16.07 7.39
C GLU A 27 10.70 16.35 5.95
N VAL A 28 9.73 16.73 5.13
CA VAL A 28 9.94 17.11 3.73
C VAL A 28 9.16 18.39 3.47
N PRO A 29 9.66 19.36 2.68
CA PRO A 29 8.87 20.51 2.30
C PRO A 29 7.62 20.09 1.51
N LEU A 30 6.43 20.54 1.93
CA LEU A 30 5.17 20.21 1.26
C LEU A 30 5.21 20.53 -0.25
N ALA A 31 5.78 21.67 -0.64
CA ALA A 31 5.92 22.07 -2.04
C ALA A 31 6.80 21.10 -2.85
N ASP A 32 7.81 20.50 -2.24
CA ASP A 32 8.66 19.50 -2.89
C ASP A 32 7.89 18.18 -3.08
N PHE A 33 7.09 17.81 -2.09
CA PHE A 33 6.23 16.64 -2.16
C PHE A 33 5.16 16.81 -3.25
N GLU A 34 4.40 17.91 -3.23
CA GLU A 34 3.35 18.20 -4.22
C GLU A 34 3.90 18.35 -5.64
N ARG A 35 5.11 18.90 -5.82
CA ARG A 35 5.75 18.95 -7.14
C ARG A 35 5.99 17.56 -7.72
N ARG A 36 6.29 16.58 -6.86
CA ARG A 36 6.62 15.21 -7.27
C ARG A 36 5.39 14.32 -7.40
N TRP A 37 4.44 14.47 -6.48
CA TRP A 37 3.30 13.56 -6.29
C TRP A 37 1.97 14.17 -6.70
N GLY A 38 1.94 15.45 -7.02
CA GLY A 38 0.71 16.20 -7.28
C GLY A 38 0.04 16.71 -5.99
N PRO A 39 -1.05 17.47 -6.15
CA PRO A 39 -1.82 17.98 -5.01
C PRO A 39 -2.43 16.84 -4.19
N ALA A 40 -2.76 17.12 -2.93
CA ALA A 40 -3.47 16.20 -2.06
C ALA A 40 -4.80 15.73 -2.68
N HIS A 41 -5.15 14.47 -2.45
CA HIS A 41 -6.41 13.89 -2.92
C HIS A 41 -7.59 14.35 -2.05
N GLN A 42 -7.35 14.51 -0.75
CA GLN A 42 -8.32 14.98 0.21
C GLN A 42 -7.66 15.95 1.20
N ARG A 43 -8.45 16.88 1.70
CA ARG A 43 -8.09 17.75 2.81
C ARG A 43 -9.20 17.69 3.84
N ASP A 44 -8.84 17.37 5.07
CA ASP A 44 -9.69 17.56 6.23
C ASP A 44 -9.32 18.89 6.89
N ALA A 45 -10.30 19.79 7.02
CA ALA A 45 -10.09 21.12 7.57
C ALA A 45 -10.14 21.14 9.10
N ASP A 46 -10.86 20.18 9.70
CA ASP A 46 -11.07 20.10 11.15
C ASP A 46 -10.06 19.13 11.78
N GLY A 47 -9.79 18.01 11.11
CA GLY A 47 -8.92 16.93 11.59
C GLY A 47 -9.40 16.32 12.91
N ASP A 48 -8.67 15.32 13.42
CA ASP A 48 -8.97 14.66 14.70
C ASP A 48 -8.60 15.52 15.93
N GLY A 49 -8.75 16.85 15.83
CA GLY A 49 -8.24 17.83 16.79
C GLY A 49 -6.75 18.16 16.61
N LEU A 50 -6.12 17.68 15.54
CA LEU A 50 -4.72 17.94 15.18
C LEU A 50 -4.55 19.10 14.18
N GLY A 51 -5.65 19.76 13.82
CA GLY A 51 -5.69 20.79 12.78
C GLY A 51 -5.79 20.19 11.37
N PRO A 52 -5.63 20.99 10.31
CA PRO A 52 -5.85 20.53 8.96
C PRO A 52 -4.89 19.42 8.54
N ILE A 53 -5.44 18.38 7.90
CA ILE A 53 -4.69 17.23 7.40
C ILE A 53 -4.90 17.11 5.89
N ARG A 54 -3.82 16.83 5.16
CA ARG A 54 -3.87 16.50 3.73
C ARG A 54 -3.53 15.05 3.50
N TYR A 55 -4.25 14.40 2.59
CA TYR A 55 -4.10 12.98 2.33
C TYR A 55 -3.70 12.72 0.89
N TRP A 56 -2.74 11.81 0.72
CA TRP A 56 -2.42 11.14 -0.52
C TRP A 56 -2.49 9.66 -0.25
N GLY A 57 -3.34 8.94 -0.98
CA GLY A 57 -3.24 7.49 -0.94
C GLY A 57 -2.91 6.93 -2.31
N TRP A 58 -2.10 5.90 -2.28
CA TRP A 58 -1.42 5.36 -3.42
C TRP A 58 -1.76 3.92 -3.73
N CYS A 59 -1.78 3.57 -5.01
CA CYS A 59 -1.66 2.20 -5.50
C CYS A 59 -0.49 2.14 -6.48
N ALA A 60 0.56 1.41 -6.12
CA ALA A 60 1.70 1.18 -7.00
C ALA A 60 1.40 0.09 -8.04
N ASP A 61 2.15 0.09 -9.16
CA ASP A 61 2.05 -0.94 -10.20
C ASP A 61 2.27 -2.38 -9.67
N CYS A 62 2.98 -2.53 -8.57
CA CYS A 62 3.19 -3.82 -7.89
C CYS A 62 1.96 -4.28 -7.07
N GLY A 63 0.88 -3.50 -7.05
CA GLY A 63 -0.35 -3.74 -6.29
C GLY A 63 -0.28 -3.25 -4.84
N PHE A 64 0.84 -2.66 -4.41
CA PHE A 64 1.01 -2.16 -3.06
C PHE A 64 0.23 -0.86 -2.84
N LYS A 65 -0.51 -0.81 -1.73
CA LYS A 65 -1.34 0.31 -1.33
C LYS A 65 -0.83 0.91 -0.02
N PHE A 66 -0.71 2.22 0.05
CA PHE A 66 -0.32 2.94 1.27
C PHE A 66 -0.90 4.36 1.27
N VAL A 67 -0.97 4.98 2.43
CA VAL A 67 -1.43 6.36 2.61
C VAL A 67 -0.29 7.20 3.18
N VAL A 68 -0.24 8.44 2.76
CA VAL A 68 0.59 9.49 3.33
C VAL A 68 -0.31 10.63 3.72
N GLU A 69 -0.20 11.07 4.96
CA GLU A 69 -0.87 12.27 5.44
C GLU A 69 0.15 13.35 5.80
N PHE A 70 -0.26 14.61 5.68
CA PHE A 70 0.53 15.76 6.08
C PHE A 70 -0.24 16.54 7.14
N LEU A 71 0.31 16.61 8.35
CA LEU A 71 -0.27 17.36 9.45
C LEU A 71 0.22 18.80 9.37
N GLU A 72 -0.64 19.72 8.94
CA GLU A 72 -0.26 21.12 8.71
C GLU A 72 0.27 21.78 10.00
N ALA A 73 -0.30 21.44 11.16
CA ALA A 73 0.11 21.98 12.46
C ALA A 73 1.54 21.59 12.87
N GLN A 74 2.03 20.44 12.42
CA GLN A 74 3.35 19.91 12.77
C GLN A 74 4.36 20.04 11.62
N ASN A 75 3.89 20.42 10.43
CA ASN A 75 4.68 20.41 9.20
C ASN A 75 5.39 19.06 8.98
N LEU A 76 4.65 17.98 9.20
CA LEU A 76 5.18 16.61 9.26
C LEU A 76 4.35 15.69 8.37
N PHE A 77 5.04 14.84 7.60
CA PHE A 77 4.40 13.75 6.89
C PHE A 77 4.35 12.49 7.75
N GLN A 78 3.25 11.76 7.68
CA GLN A 78 3.09 10.46 8.28
C GLN A 78 2.76 9.42 7.20
N VAL A 79 3.42 8.27 7.26
CA VAL A 79 3.18 7.13 6.36
C VAL A 79 2.36 6.11 7.11
N LEU A 80 1.23 5.77 6.53
CA LEU A 80 0.36 4.71 6.99
C LEU A 80 0.56 3.54 6.02
N THR A 81 1.08 2.43 6.55
CA THR A 81 1.04 1.11 5.93
C THR A 81 1.20 0.03 7.00
N ARG A 82 1.34 -1.23 6.62
CA ARG A 82 1.77 -2.30 7.54
C ARG A 82 3.26 -2.15 7.85
N GLU A 83 3.66 -2.49 9.08
CA GLU A 83 5.07 -2.41 9.48
C GLU A 83 6.01 -3.20 8.56
N ASP A 84 5.59 -4.39 8.09
CA ASP A 84 6.38 -5.22 7.17
C ASP A 84 6.47 -4.67 5.73
N GLU A 85 5.75 -3.59 5.44
CA GLU A 85 5.75 -2.89 4.16
C GLU A 85 6.40 -1.50 4.26
N LEU A 86 6.96 -1.13 5.42
CA LEU A 86 7.50 0.21 5.64
C LEU A 86 8.63 0.55 4.65
N ASP A 87 9.64 -0.30 4.52
CA ASP A 87 10.74 -0.06 3.56
C ASP A 87 10.25 0.02 2.11
N HIS A 88 9.17 -0.70 1.79
CA HIS A 88 8.56 -0.66 0.47
C HIS A 88 7.81 0.66 0.22
N ALA A 89 7.07 1.18 1.21
CA ALA A 89 6.46 2.50 1.13
C ALA A 89 7.50 3.61 0.97
N LEU A 90 8.55 3.59 1.80
CA LEU A 90 9.64 4.54 1.70
C LEU A 90 10.35 4.46 0.34
N ALA A 91 10.42 3.26 -0.25
CA ALA A 91 10.94 3.07 -1.61
C ALA A 91 10.11 3.70 -2.71
N HIS A 92 8.79 3.67 -2.56
CA HIS A 92 7.88 4.33 -3.47
C HIS A 92 8.01 5.85 -3.33
N LEU A 93 8.10 6.34 -2.10
CA LEU A 93 8.27 7.75 -1.73
C LEU A 93 9.65 8.32 -2.08
N ASP A 94 10.64 7.43 -2.27
CA ASP A 94 12.06 7.76 -2.43
C ASP A 94 12.63 8.51 -1.22
N TRP A 95 12.08 8.20 -0.04
CA TRP A 95 12.51 8.67 1.27
C TRP A 95 13.50 7.68 1.84
N TRP A 96 14.74 7.82 1.38
CA TRP A 96 15.84 6.92 1.73
C TRP A 96 16.95 7.62 2.50
N ARG A 97 16.89 8.94 2.60
CA ARG A 97 17.90 9.78 3.25
C ARG A 97 17.28 10.30 4.55
N GLY A 98 17.95 11.24 5.22
CA GLY A 98 17.58 11.74 6.54
C GLY A 98 16.23 12.48 6.61
N GLU A 99 15.36 12.36 5.61
CA GLU A 99 14.00 12.88 5.65
C GLU A 99 13.16 12.15 6.72
N VAL A 100 13.38 10.85 6.91
CA VAL A 100 12.62 10.04 7.89
C VAL A 100 13.16 10.30 9.29
N VAL A 101 12.36 10.97 10.12
CA VAL A 101 12.73 11.38 11.49
C VAL A 101 12.26 10.38 12.55
N TRP A 102 11.27 9.54 12.22
CA TRP A 102 10.79 8.48 13.10
C TRP A 102 10.31 7.26 12.30
N ARG A 103 10.54 6.07 12.86
CA ARG A 103 10.09 4.78 12.33
C ARG A 103 9.60 3.88 13.46
N VAL A 104 8.53 3.13 13.21
CA VAL A 104 7.98 2.15 14.15
C VAL A 104 8.92 0.96 14.39
N ASP A 105 9.80 0.66 13.44
CA ASP A 105 10.66 -0.52 13.43
C ASP A 105 12.12 -0.23 13.85
N ALA A 106 12.45 1.01 14.25
CA ALA A 106 13.82 1.45 14.50
C ALA A 106 14.57 0.55 15.51
N ASP A 107 13.87 0.12 16.57
CA ASP A 107 14.42 -0.72 17.64
C ASP A 107 13.91 -2.17 17.60
N LYS A 108 13.16 -2.54 16.55
CA LYS A 108 12.58 -3.88 16.45
C LYS A 108 13.58 -4.83 15.78
N PRO A 109 13.74 -6.07 16.29
CA PRO A 109 14.44 -7.10 15.56
C PRO A 109 13.79 -7.33 14.20
N ARG A 110 14.61 -7.47 13.15
CA ARG A 110 14.11 -7.78 11.82
C ARG A 110 13.40 -9.14 11.83
N ALA A 111 12.29 -9.21 11.10
CA ALA A 111 11.61 -10.46 10.83
C ALA A 111 12.59 -11.45 10.18
N ARG A 112 12.45 -12.74 10.51
CA ARG A 112 13.34 -13.81 10.02
C ARG A 112 12.66 -14.75 9.03
N ASP A 113 11.34 -14.74 8.98
CA ASP A 113 10.55 -15.65 8.16
C ASP A 113 9.80 -14.85 7.09
N GLY A 114 9.91 -15.26 5.83
CA GLY A 114 9.28 -14.58 4.70
C GLY A 114 10.15 -14.45 3.47
N TRP A 115 9.91 -13.39 2.70
CA TRP A 115 10.68 -13.05 1.51
C TRP A 115 11.69 -11.98 1.88
N ALA A 116 12.94 -12.40 2.08
CA ALA A 116 14.03 -11.50 2.38
C ALA A 116 14.48 -10.77 1.12
N VAL A 117 14.49 -9.44 1.19
CA VAL A 117 15.26 -8.62 0.26
C VAL A 117 16.66 -8.52 0.84
N TYR A 118 17.68 -8.96 0.11
CA TYR A 118 19.07 -8.87 0.56
C TYR A 118 19.91 -8.09 -0.43
N ARG A 119 20.96 -7.45 0.09
CA ARG A 119 22.03 -6.86 -0.70
C ARG A 119 23.25 -7.77 -0.68
N GLN A 120 23.97 -7.84 -1.79
CA GLN A 120 25.29 -8.44 -1.88
C GLN A 120 26.31 -7.37 -2.29
N ASP A 121 27.42 -7.31 -1.57
CA ASP A 121 28.57 -6.47 -1.95
C ASP A 121 29.46 -7.16 -2.99
N ASP A 122 30.49 -6.44 -3.45
CA ASP A 122 31.47 -6.91 -4.42
C ASP A 122 32.39 -8.03 -3.90
N THR A 123 32.45 -8.21 -2.58
CA THR A 123 33.17 -9.31 -1.92
C THR A 123 32.30 -10.55 -1.69
N GLY A 124 31.01 -10.48 -2.05
CA GLY A 124 30.06 -11.59 -1.91
C GLY A 124 29.34 -11.64 -0.56
N ASN A 125 29.57 -10.69 0.35
CA ASN A 125 28.85 -10.68 1.63
C ASN A 125 27.40 -10.30 1.41
N ARG A 126 26.50 -11.04 2.05
CA ARG A 126 25.06 -10.84 1.98
C ARG A 126 24.53 -10.25 3.26
N HIS A 127 23.67 -9.25 3.12
CA HIS A 127 22.97 -8.63 4.24
C HIS A 127 21.50 -8.47 3.88
N ASP A 128 20.63 -9.08 4.69
CA ASP A 128 19.19 -8.86 4.56
C ASP A 128 18.90 -7.37 4.82
N VAL A 129 18.15 -6.74 3.94
CA VAL A 129 17.64 -5.36 4.04
C VAL A 129 16.37 -5.38 4.88
N CYS A 130 15.42 -6.24 4.53
CA CYS A 130 14.19 -6.49 5.27
C CYS A 130 13.63 -7.87 4.88
N VAL A 131 12.61 -8.33 5.61
CA VAL A 131 11.86 -9.55 5.28
C VAL A 131 10.38 -9.20 5.21
N MET A 132 9.76 -9.53 4.10
CA MET A 132 8.37 -9.16 3.78
C MET A 132 7.48 -10.38 3.69
N THR A 133 6.19 -10.20 3.94
CA THR A 133 5.22 -11.30 3.79
C THR A 133 4.87 -11.58 2.34
N ASN A 134 4.90 -10.57 1.47
CA ASN A 134 4.55 -10.70 0.05
C ASN A 134 5.79 -10.71 -0.86
N ARG A 135 5.92 -11.77 -1.66
CA ARG A 135 7.00 -11.91 -2.65
C ARG A 135 7.02 -10.81 -3.70
N SER A 136 5.85 -10.44 -4.26
CA SER A 136 5.81 -9.45 -5.36
C SER A 136 6.26 -8.07 -4.89
N HIS A 137 5.98 -7.75 -3.63
CA HIS A 137 6.41 -6.52 -2.97
C HIS A 137 7.91 -6.56 -2.68
N ALA A 138 8.44 -7.67 -2.17
CA ALA A 138 9.88 -7.86 -1.99
C ALA A 138 10.65 -7.70 -3.32
N GLU A 139 10.13 -8.28 -4.41
CA GLU A 139 10.73 -8.15 -5.74
C GLU A 139 10.64 -6.71 -6.28
N CYS A 140 9.55 -6.00 -5.99
CA CYS A 140 9.42 -4.58 -6.31
C CYS A 140 10.47 -3.74 -5.57
N LEU A 141 10.62 -3.97 -4.26
CA LEU A 141 11.62 -3.29 -3.43
C LEU A 141 13.04 -3.55 -3.94
N ALA A 142 13.39 -4.81 -4.22
CA ALA A 142 14.69 -5.17 -4.78
C ALA A 142 14.98 -4.42 -6.09
N ARG A 143 14.02 -4.38 -7.03
CA ARG A 143 14.18 -3.62 -8.29
C ARG A 143 14.38 -2.12 -8.07
N ARG A 144 13.66 -1.53 -7.11
CA ARG A 144 13.81 -0.09 -6.77
C ARG A 144 15.19 0.21 -6.17
N LEU A 145 15.70 -0.67 -5.33
CA LEU A 145 17.04 -0.55 -4.74
C LEU A 145 18.13 -0.73 -5.81
N GLU A 146 17.98 -1.73 -6.69
CA GLU A 146 18.91 -2.01 -7.79
C GLU A 146 19.01 -0.81 -8.76
N ALA A 147 17.88 -0.21 -9.12
CA ALA A 147 17.85 0.93 -10.04
C ALA A 147 18.64 2.17 -9.56
N ARG A 148 19.00 2.21 -8.26
CA ARG A 148 19.74 3.32 -7.64
C ARG A 148 21.19 2.97 -7.31
N ALA A 149 21.50 1.69 -7.13
CA ALA A 149 22.78 1.25 -6.62
C ALA A 149 23.83 1.21 -7.73
N HIS A 150 24.97 1.87 -7.51
CA HIS A 150 26.04 1.92 -8.51
C HIS A 150 27.12 0.83 -8.32
N LYS A 151 27.04 0.00 -7.26
CA LYS A 151 28.00 -1.07 -6.91
C LYS A 151 27.44 -2.16 -5.97
N GLN A 152 26.13 -2.32 -5.87
CA GLN A 152 25.51 -3.31 -4.99
C GLN A 152 24.42 -4.04 -5.76
N TRP A 153 24.30 -5.33 -5.54
CA TRP A 153 23.26 -6.17 -6.15
C TRP A 153 22.19 -6.52 -5.11
N TYR A 154 20.92 -6.38 -5.49
CA TYR A 154 19.77 -6.69 -4.66
C TYR A 154 18.96 -7.85 -5.24
N ALA A 155 18.56 -8.78 -4.38
CA ALA A 155 17.75 -9.93 -4.77
C ALA A 155 16.78 -10.35 -3.66
N VAL A 156 15.90 -11.27 -4.01
CA VAL A 156 14.88 -11.81 -3.11
C VAL A 156 15.07 -13.30 -2.93
N GLU A 157 14.97 -13.77 -1.70
CA GLU A 157 14.93 -15.19 -1.41
C GLU A 157 14.03 -15.52 -0.21
N ALA A 158 13.51 -16.74 -0.19
CA ALA A 158 12.73 -17.23 0.93
C ALA A 158 13.63 -17.45 2.16
N ARG A 159 13.15 -17.02 3.34
CA ARG A 159 13.73 -17.30 4.65
C ARG A 159 12.71 -18.01 5.52
N GLY A 160 13.18 -19.01 6.27
CA GLY A 160 12.34 -19.80 7.15
C GLY A 160 11.14 -20.40 6.41
N THR A 161 9.96 -20.27 7.01
CA THR A 161 8.69 -20.63 6.34
C THR A 161 8.05 -19.37 5.77
N PRO A 162 7.99 -19.21 4.43
CA PRO A 162 7.30 -18.06 3.86
C PRO A 162 5.86 -18.02 4.36
N PRO A 163 5.35 -16.85 4.80
CA PRO A 163 3.97 -16.75 5.22
C PRO A 163 3.10 -17.09 4.02
N VAL A 164 2.16 -18.01 4.24
CA VAL A 164 1.10 -18.25 3.27
C VAL A 164 0.40 -16.91 3.08
N PRO A 165 0.21 -16.42 1.84
CA PRO A 165 -0.55 -15.20 1.61
C PRO A 165 -1.86 -15.30 2.39
N ARG A 166 -2.18 -14.33 3.24
CA ARG A 166 -3.47 -14.32 3.95
C ARG A 166 -4.54 -14.48 2.88
N ALA A 167 -5.20 -15.64 2.87
CA ALA A 167 -6.29 -15.88 1.95
C ALA A 167 -7.31 -14.76 2.17
N ARG A 168 -7.77 -14.13 1.09
CA ARG A 168 -8.97 -13.28 1.16
C ARG A 168 -10.04 -14.07 1.91
N PRO A 169 -10.82 -13.44 2.81
CA PRO A 169 -11.84 -14.17 3.55
C PRO A 169 -12.70 -14.94 2.54
N ARG A 170 -12.74 -16.27 2.65
CA ARG A 170 -13.59 -17.12 1.81
C ARG A 170 -15.06 -17.05 2.22
N GLU A 171 -15.34 -16.35 3.32
CA GLU A 171 -16.65 -16.22 3.95
C GLU A 171 -16.99 -14.74 4.14
N GLY A 172 -18.28 -14.41 4.04
CA GLY A 172 -18.76 -13.03 4.18
C GLY A 172 -19.70 -12.66 3.04
N TRP A 173 -19.50 -11.50 2.43
CA TRP A 173 -20.39 -10.88 1.46
C TRP A 173 -19.61 -10.52 0.20
N ALA A 174 -19.85 -11.26 -0.87
CA ALA A 174 -19.29 -11.03 -2.18
C ALA A 174 -20.01 -9.91 -2.92
N VAL A 175 -19.25 -9.04 -3.56
CA VAL A 175 -19.74 -8.19 -4.65
C VAL A 175 -19.56 -8.96 -5.95
N VAL A 176 -20.66 -9.25 -6.64
CA VAL A 176 -20.69 -10.01 -7.88
C VAL A 176 -21.08 -9.09 -9.02
N ARG A 177 -20.24 -9.04 -10.05
CA ARG A 177 -20.53 -8.35 -11.30
C ARG A 177 -21.24 -9.28 -12.26
N GLN A 178 -22.31 -8.81 -12.89
CA GLN A 178 -22.97 -9.47 -14.01
C GLN A 178 -22.85 -8.60 -15.28
N ASP A 179 -22.44 -9.20 -16.39
CA ASP A 179 -22.43 -8.52 -17.69
C ASP A 179 -23.78 -8.65 -18.43
N GLU A 180 -23.91 -7.98 -19.59
CA GLU A 180 -25.11 -8.04 -20.44
C GLU A 180 -25.46 -9.45 -20.95
N HIS A 181 -24.50 -10.38 -20.92
CA HIS A 181 -24.69 -11.78 -21.32
C HIS A 181 -25.04 -12.68 -20.14
N GLY A 182 -25.17 -12.12 -18.94
CA GLY A 182 -25.49 -12.85 -17.73
C GLY A 182 -24.31 -13.56 -17.07
N ASN A 183 -23.07 -13.35 -17.54
CA ASN A 183 -21.89 -13.95 -16.92
C ASN A 183 -21.60 -13.26 -15.60
N ARG A 184 -21.34 -14.07 -14.57
CA ARG A 184 -21.15 -13.61 -13.19
C ARG A 184 -19.70 -13.80 -12.76
N ALA A 185 -19.11 -12.76 -12.17
CA ALA A 185 -17.76 -12.81 -11.62
C ALA A 185 -17.71 -12.15 -10.24
N GLU A 186 -17.07 -12.83 -9.29
CA GLU A 186 -16.78 -12.26 -7.97
C GLU A 186 -15.71 -11.16 -8.11
N VAL A 187 -16.03 -9.97 -7.61
CA VAL A 187 -15.16 -8.79 -7.63
C VAL A 187 -14.35 -8.73 -6.34
N ALA A 188 -15.01 -8.88 -5.19
CA ALA A 188 -14.42 -8.81 -3.86
C ALA A 188 -15.32 -9.51 -2.83
N VAL A 189 -14.75 -9.91 -1.68
CA VAL A 189 -15.49 -10.48 -0.54
C VAL A 189 -15.18 -9.68 0.72
N PHE A 190 -16.22 -9.28 1.45
CA PHE A 190 -16.16 -8.47 2.66
C PHE A 190 -16.71 -9.24 3.85
N SER A 191 -16.20 -9.00 5.06
CA SER A 191 -16.83 -9.54 6.27
C SER A 191 -18.17 -8.85 6.62
N SER A 192 -18.48 -7.70 6.00
CA SER A 192 -19.67 -6.87 6.27
C SER A 192 -20.55 -6.72 5.04
N GLU A 193 -21.85 -6.97 5.19
CA GLU A 193 -22.86 -6.79 4.13
C GLU A 193 -22.98 -5.33 3.70
N THR A 194 -23.00 -4.42 4.68
CA THR A 194 -23.16 -2.99 4.47
C THR A 194 -22.09 -2.47 3.51
N ARG A 195 -20.84 -2.85 3.74
CA ARG A 195 -19.71 -2.47 2.88
C ARG A 195 -19.77 -3.07 1.49
N ALA A 196 -20.17 -4.34 1.38
CA ALA A 196 -20.38 -4.95 0.07
C ALA A 196 -21.47 -4.20 -0.72
N ARG A 197 -22.54 -3.74 -0.04
CA ARG A 197 -23.63 -2.97 -0.66
C ARG A 197 -23.21 -1.56 -1.06
N GLU A 198 -22.38 -0.91 -0.27
CA GLU A 198 -21.81 0.41 -0.60
C GLU A 198 -20.94 0.33 -1.85
N LEU A 199 -20.07 -0.69 -1.96
CA LEU A 199 -19.24 -0.89 -3.15
C LEU A 199 -20.07 -1.23 -4.40
N ALA A 200 -21.08 -2.10 -4.28
CA ALA A 200 -21.97 -2.42 -5.40
C ALA A 200 -22.68 -1.14 -5.92
N ARG A 201 -23.17 -0.28 -5.01
CA ARG A 201 -23.78 1.01 -5.37
C ARG A 201 -22.79 1.97 -6.04
N ALA A 202 -21.55 2.02 -5.58
CA ALA A 202 -20.52 2.85 -6.18
C ALA A 202 -20.25 2.44 -7.64
N TYR A 203 -20.14 1.14 -7.90
CA TYR A 203 -19.96 0.62 -9.25
C TYR A 203 -21.19 0.83 -10.15
N ASP A 204 -22.40 0.64 -9.62
CA ASP A 204 -23.64 0.92 -10.38
C ASP A 204 -23.80 2.41 -10.74
N ALA A 205 -23.21 3.31 -9.93
CA ALA A 205 -23.26 4.75 -10.18
C ALA A 205 -22.27 5.23 -11.27
N GLU A 206 -21.35 4.39 -11.73
CA GLU A 206 -20.40 4.75 -12.79
C GLU A 206 -21.04 4.64 -14.20
N PRO A 207 -21.19 5.76 -14.94
CA PRO A 207 -21.95 5.78 -16.21
C PRO A 207 -21.36 4.97 -17.37
N ARG A 208 -20.20 4.34 -17.15
CA ARG A 208 -19.38 3.73 -18.21
C ARG A 208 -19.50 2.21 -18.29
N HIS A 209 -20.24 1.58 -17.38
CA HIS A 209 -20.29 0.12 -17.30
C HIS A 209 -21.70 -0.42 -17.59
N LYS A 210 -21.84 -1.17 -18.68
CA LYS A 210 -22.99 -2.02 -19.03
C LYS A 210 -23.01 -3.28 -18.14
N GLN A 211 -22.92 -3.09 -16.83
CA GLN A 211 -22.70 -4.16 -15.87
C GLN A 211 -23.56 -3.86 -14.64
N ALA A 212 -24.17 -4.90 -14.08
CA ALA A 212 -24.93 -4.80 -12.85
C ALA A 212 -24.13 -5.43 -11.70
N TYR A 213 -24.16 -4.81 -10.54
CA TYR A 213 -23.42 -5.27 -9.36
C TYR A 213 -24.39 -5.73 -8.26
N PHE A 214 -24.10 -6.89 -7.69
CA PHE A 214 -24.95 -7.54 -6.68
C PHE A 214 -24.13 -7.86 -5.45
N VAL A 215 -24.81 -8.03 -4.32
CA VAL A 215 -24.22 -8.51 -3.07
C VAL A 215 -24.78 -9.87 -2.74
N GLU A 216 -23.91 -10.85 -2.53
CA GLU A 216 -24.27 -12.22 -2.18
C GLU A 216 -23.49 -12.70 -0.96
N HIS A 217 -24.15 -13.42 -0.07
CA HIS A 217 -23.45 -14.05 1.05
C HIS A 217 -22.65 -15.27 0.57
N VAL A 218 -21.36 -15.30 0.87
CA VAL A 218 -20.47 -16.44 0.61
C VAL A 218 -20.34 -17.24 1.90
N PRO A 219 -20.88 -18.47 1.95
CA PRO A 219 -20.74 -19.32 3.13
C PRO A 219 -19.30 -19.84 3.27
N PRO A 220 -18.87 -20.18 4.49
CA PRO A 220 -17.61 -20.89 4.70
C PRO A 220 -17.58 -22.18 3.89
N LYS A 221 -16.46 -22.45 3.20
CA LYS A 221 -16.23 -23.77 2.61
C LYS A 221 -15.74 -24.73 3.69
N PHE A 222 -16.54 -25.76 3.97
CA PHE A 222 -16.14 -26.92 4.75
C PHE A 222 -15.17 -27.82 3.97
#